data_AF-A0A7S6MVQ0-F1
#
_entry.id   AF-A0A7S6MVQ0-F1
#
_cell.length_a   1.000
_cell.length_b   1.000
_cell.length_c   1.000
_cell.angle_alpha   90.00
_cell.angle_beta   90.00
_cell.angle_gamma   90.00
#
_symmetry.space_group_name_H-M   'P 1'
#
loop_
_entity.id
_entity.type
_entity.pdbx_description
1 polymer ?
#
loop_
_entity_poly.entity_id
_entity_poly.type
_entity_poly.pdbx_seq_one_letter_code
_entity_poly.pdbx_strand_id
1 'polypeptide(L)'
;MIRKFFSIAFLLLFAALIFPSCSSDSPTKPDDGKDKNTESRKPLDYEFTIPEGNNTWKFVSNEKEYTGNVTTMSTENNDKFVPILFDGTYPIGGIPWLPQAAGTYITGDSLGQGKGSSTGYFYFTSSVTLDGVQYYAFSTNPYGDQELFRIKDTHGKVTITKFDGKFTTYRMGTVTQTSFIGKIDGLFEGTFKSFDKTQTVTVTRGEFRVALELPKGAEVIK
;
A
#
# COMPACT_ATOMS: atom_id res chain seq x y z
N MET A 1 -73.47 -22.35 -24.98
CA MET A 1 -73.91 -20.96 -25.23
C MET A 1 -74.48 -20.43 -23.92
N ILE A 2 -73.75 -19.57 -23.21
CA ILE A 2 -74.26 -18.51 -22.31
C ILE A 2 -73.04 -17.64 -21.96
N ARG A 3 -73.20 -16.35 -22.20
CA ARG A 3 -72.23 -15.28 -22.01
C ARG A 3 -72.30 -14.77 -20.57
N LYS A 4 -71.12 -14.38 -20.06
CA LYS A 4 -70.77 -13.20 -19.24
C LYS A 4 -71.90 -12.50 -18.45
N PHE A 5 -71.67 -12.23 -17.16
CA PHE A 5 -71.68 -10.91 -16.50
C PHE A 5 -71.09 -11.09 -15.08
N PHE A 6 -69.92 -10.48 -14.77
CA PHE A 6 -69.71 -9.36 -13.81
C PHE A 6 -70.13 -9.67 -12.35
N SER A 7 -69.47 -9.27 -11.25
CA SER A 7 -68.23 -8.55 -10.95
C SER A 7 -68.14 -8.49 -9.41
N ILE A 8 -66.91 -8.40 -8.88
CA ILE A 8 -66.56 -7.73 -7.60
C ILE A 8 -67.19 -8.30 -6.31
N ALA A 9 -66.64 -9.43 -5.86
CA ALA A 9 -66.45 -9.84 -4.46
C ALA A 9 -65.86 -11.25 -4.56
N PHE A 10 -64.55 -11.48 -4.45
CA PHE A 10 -63.88 -11.52 -3.17
C PHE A 10 -62.37 -11.64 -3.45
N LEU A 11 -61.77 -10.53 -3.86
CA LEU A 11 -60.33 -10.35 -4.02
C LEU A 11 -59.70 -10.18 -2.62
N LEU A 12 -59.88 -11.17 -1.74
CA LEU A 12 -59.45 -11.19 -0.33
C LEU A 12 -59.32 -12.63 0.19
N LEU A 13 -58.68 -13.52 -0.57
CA LEU A 13 -58.42 -14.90 -0.12
C LEU A 13 -57.04 -15.43 -0.54
N PHE A 14 -56.02 -14.56 -0.61
CA PHE A 14 -54.62 -14.94 -0.90
C PHE A 14 -53.63 -14.18 -0.01
N ALA A 15 -53.95 -14.07 1.29
CA ALA A 15 -53.06 -13.49 2.29
C ALA A 15 -53.26 -14.18 3.64
N ALA A 16 -52.85 -15.45 3.73
CA ALA A 16 -52.42 -16.12 4.97
C ALA A 16 -52.14 -17.59 4.65
N LEU A 17 -51.11 -18.14 5.28
CA LEU A 17 -50.68 -19.55 5.27
C LEU A 17 -49.79 -19.90 4.07
N ILE A 18 -48.46 -19.80 4.23
CA ILE A 18 -47.56 -20.94 4.50
C ILE A 18 -46.21 -20.37 5.04
N PHE A 19 -45.95 -20.51 6.34
CA PHE A 19 -44.59 -20.49 6.89
C PHE A 19 -44.20 -21.93 7.24
N PRO A 20 -43.12 -22.50 6.67
CA PRO A 20 -42.46 -23.65 7.26
C PRO A 20 -41.14 -23.22 7.95
N SER A 21 -41.18 -23.39 9.26
CA SER A 21 -40.12 -23.75 10.22
C SER A 21 -38.68 -23.91 9.71
N CYS A 22 -37.77 -23.19 10.39
CA CYS A 22 -36.36 -23.52 10.57
C CYS A 22 -36.15 -24.99 11.00
N SER A 23 -35.10 -25.62 10.48
CA SER A 23 -34.39 -26.72 11.16
C SER A 23 -32.87 -26.48 11.07
N SER A 24 -32.28 -26.43 12.27
CA SER A 24 -30.89 -26.21 12.69
C SER A 24 -29.76 -26.65 11.75
N ASP A 25 -28.98 -25.68 11.28
CA ASP A 25 -27.56 -25.87 11.01
C ASP A 25 -26.78 -25.87 12.34
N SER A 26 -25.92 -26.86 12.47
CA SER A 26 -24.94 -27.06 13.55
C SER A 26 -24.24 -25.76 13.94
N PRO A 27 -23.97 -25.49 15.24
CA PRO A 27 -23.25 -24.30 15.65
C PRO A 27 -21.80 -24.44 15.20
N THR A 28 -21.45 -23.78 14.10
CA THR A 28 -20.06 -23.43 13.81
C THR A 28 -19.55 -22.71 15.06
N LYS A 29 -18.53 -23.28 15.70
CA LYS A 29 -17.83 -22.62 16.82
C LYS A 29 -17.57 -21.17 16.43
N PRO A 30 -17.74 -20.20 17.36
CA PRO A 30 -17.32 -18.83 17.09
C PRO A 30 -15.85 -18.90 16.65
N ASP A 31 -15.54 -18.43 15.44
CA ASP A 31 -14.17 -18.14 15.04
C ASP A 31 -13.70 -17.12 16.07
N ASP A 32 -12.83 -17.56 16.98
CA ASP A 32 -12.25 -16.72 18.02
C ASP A 32 -11.73 -15.48 17.32
N GLY A 33 -12.43 -14.36 17.49
CA GLY A 33 -12.18 -13.09 16.84
C GLY A 33 -10.87 -12.45 17.28
N LYS A 34 -9.75 -13.18 17.16
CA LYS A 34 -8.45 -12.60 16.89
C LYS A 34 -8.59 -11.92 15.55
N ASP A 35 -8.97 -10.67 15.66
CA ASP A 35 -8.94 -9.65 14.63
C ASP A 35 -7.76 -9.95 13.69
N LYS A 36 -8.03 -10.52 12.51
CA LYS A 36 -6.99 -10.95 11.54
C LYS A 36 -6.12 -9.76 11.10
N ASN A 37 -6.55 -8.55 11.47
CA ASN A 37 -5.85 -7.28 11.35
C ASN A 37 -4.76 -7.02 12.41
N THR A 38 -4.75 -7.69 13.57
CA THR A 38 -3.71 -7.45 14.60
C THR A 38 -2.46 -8.29 14.34
N GLU A 39 -2.61 -9.56 13.93
CA GLU A 39 -1.46 -10.42 13.59
C GLU A 39 -0.74 -9.93 12.33
N SER A 40 -1.48 -9.49 11.31
CA SER A 40 -0.90 -8.92 10.09
C SER A 40 -0.13 -7.62 10.35
N ARG A 41 -0.52 -6.85 11.38
CA ARG A 41 0.10 -5.58 11.79
C ARG A 41 1.20 -5.72 12.85
N LYS A 42 1.57 -6.93 13.27
CA LYS A 42 2.78 -7.10 14.10
C LYS A 42 4.00 -6.54 13.37
N PRO A 43 4.88 -5.76 14.01
CA PRO A 43 6.09 -5.28 13.37
C PRO A 43 6.94 -6.42 12.79
N LEU A 44 7.60 -6.16 11.67
CA LEU A 44 8.70 -6.98 11.20
C LEU A 44 9.89 -6.81 12.17
N ASP A 45 10.58 -7.90 12.50
CA ASP A 45 11.55 -7.94 13.60
C ASP A 45 12.89 -8.60 13.24
N TYR A 46 13.16 -8.85 11.97
CA TYR A 46 14.48 -9.31 11.54
C TYR A 46 15.54 -8.21 11.63
N GLU A 47 16.79 -8.63 11.83
CA GLU A 47 17.94 -7.75 12.02
C GLU A 47 18.14 -6.78 10.83
N PHE A 48 18.25 -5.49 11.14
CA PHE A 48 18.55 -4.43 10.19
C PHE A 48 20.06 -4.33 9.96
N THR A 49 20.48 -4.33 8.70
CA THR A 49 21.88 -4.61 8.36
C THR A 49 22.52 -3.55 7.43
N ILE A 50 21.75 -2.64 6.83
CA ILE A 50 22.31 -1.54 6.04
C ILE A 50 23.18 -0.64 6.94
N PRO A 51 24.45 -0.34 6.57
CA PRO A 51 25.32 0.57 7.32
C PRO A 51 24.79 2.01 7.37
N GLU A 52 25.19 2.76 8.40
CA GLU A 52 24.81 4.19 8.52
C GLU A 52 25.33 5.02 7.34
N GLY A 53 24.54 6.03 6.94
CA GLY A 53 24.89 6.97 5.87
C GLY A 53 24.56 6.52 4.45
N ASN A 54 24.16 5.26 4.25
CA ASN A 54 23.84 4.72 2.92
C ASN A 54 22.37 4.92 2.55
N ASN A 55 22.10 5.51 1.38
CA ASN A 55 20.77 5.51 0.76
C ASN A 55 20.60 4.23 -0.05
N THR A 56 20.18 3.15 0.58
CA THR A 56 20.24 1.80 0.00
C THR A 56 19.01 1.00 0.36
N TRP A 57 18.61 0.10 -0.52
CA TRP A 57 17.66 -0.96 -0.24
C TRP A 57 18.34 -2.29 -0.49
N LYS A 58 17.86 -3.33 0.19
CA LYS A 58 18.17 -4.71 -0.14
C LYS A 58 16.97 -5.59 0.13
N PHE A 59 16.85 -6.69 -0.61
CA PHE A 59 15.88 -7.72 -0.29
C PHE A 59 16.32 -9.11 -0.73
N VAL A 60 15.72 -10.12 -0.11
CA VAL A 60 15.88 -11.53 -0.47
C VAL A 60 14.63 -12.02 -1.19
N SER A 61 14.84 -12.59 -2.39
CA SER A 61 13.82 -13.28 -3.17
C SER A 61 14.42 -14.56 -3.76
N ASN A 62 13.71 -15.69 -3.65
CA ASN A 62 14.20 -17.00 -4.09
C ASN A 62 15.62 -17.30 -3.58
N GLU A 63 15.89 -17.07 -2.30
CA GLU A 63 17.19 -17.28 -1.64
C GLU A 63 18.36 -16.42 -2.18
N LYS A 64 18.10 -15.50 -3.10
CA LYS A 64 19.08 -14.54 -3.64
C LYS A 64 18.85 -13.15 -3.07
N GLU A 65 19.95 -12.50 -2.70
CA GLU A 65 19.94 -11.09 -2.27
C GLU A 65 20.08 -10.15 -3.47
N TYR A 66 19.31 -9.07 -3.42
CA TYR A 66 19.31 -7.96 -4.38
C TYR A 66 19.49 -6.66 -3.61
N THR A 67 20.20 -5.70 -4.19
CA THR A 67 20.45 -4.39 -3.58
C THR A 67 20.52 -3.29 -4.63
N GLY A 68 20.21 -2.07 -4.23
CA GLY A 68 20.32 -0.87 -5.04
C GLY A 68 20.24 0.37 -4.16
N ASN A 69 20.30 1.55 -4.77
CA ASN A 69 20.14 2.81 -4.06
C ASN A 69 18.66 3.17 -3.89
N VAL A 70 18.41 3.89 -2.81
CA VAL A 70 17.13 4.53 -2.56
C VAL A 70 17.19 5.97 -3.04
N THR A 71 16.15 6.40 -3.74
CA THR A 71 15.94 7.81 -4.10
C THR A 71 14.59 8.29 -3.61
N THR A 72 14.43 9.61 -3.45
CA THR A 72 13.16 10.23 -3.13
C THR A 72 12.77 11.23 -4.20
N MET A 73 11.47 11.38 -4.47
CA MET A 73 10.97 12.41 -5.37
C MET A 73 10.37 13.60 -4.62
N SER A 74 10.37 14.76 -5.26
CA SER A 74 9.47 15.85 -4.89
C SER A 74 8.04 15.48 -5.29
N THR A 75 7.07 15.83 -4.45
CA THR A 75 5.64 15.70 -4.70
C THR A 75 4.96 17.00 -4.27
N GLU A 76 3.67 17.16 -4.58
CA GLU A 76 2.81 18.23 -4.04
C GLU A 76 2.04 17.79 -2.78
N ASN A 77 2.06 16.49 -2.45
CA ASN A 77 1.38 15.89 -1.30
C ASN A 77 2.37 15.50 -0.18
N ASN A 78 3.33 16.38 0.04
CA ASN A 78 4.51 16.21 0.89
C ASN A 78 4.16 16.16 2.38
N ASP A 79 2.90 16.34 2.75
CA ASP A 79 2.37 16.23 4.10
C ASP A 79 1.76 14.85 4.39
N LYS A 80 1.67 13.97 3.38
CA LYS A 80 1.00 12.67 3.50
C LYS A 80 1.97 11.49 3.45
N PHE A 81 2.98 11.54 2.59
CA PHE A 81 3.91 10.43 2.38
C PHE A 81 5.28 10.93 1.92
N VAL A 82 6.28 10.06 2.02
CA VAL A 82 7.56 10.22 1.37
C VAL A 82 7.59 9.25 0.18
N PRO A 83 7.70 9.72 -1.07
CA PRO A 83 7.85 8.83 -2.20
C PRO A 83 9.26 8.26 -2.19
N ILE A 84 9.37 6.96 -1.90
CA ILE A 84 10.62 6.23 -1.90
C ILE A 84 10.67 5.35 -3.14
N LEU A 85 11.77 5.45 -3.85
CA LEU A 85 12.04 4.75 -5.08
C LEU A 85 13.29 3.89 -4.92
N PHE A 86 13.18 2.64 -5.31
CA PHE A 86 14.27 1.67 -5.36
C PHE A 86 14.84 1.71 -6.77
N ASP A 87 16.06 2.22 -6.91
CA ASP A 87 16.73 2.24 -8.19
C ASP A 87 17.09 0.81 -8.67
N GLY A 88 17.27 0.67 -9.98
CA GLY A 88 17.36 -0.64 -10.66
C GLY A 88 17.02 -0.61 -12.15
N THR A 89 16.77 0.59 -12.71
CA THR A 89 16.30 0.91 -14.07
C THR A 89 14.83 0.56 -14.41
N TYR A 90 14.29 1.30 -15.39
CA TYR A 90 12.88 1.70 -15.61
C TYR A 90 11.81 0.58 -15.72
N PRO A 91 10.55 0.81 -15.30
CA PRO A 91 10.05 1.90 -14.47
C PRO A 91 10.27 1.57 -12.99
N ILE A 92 10.47 2.62 -12.22
CA ILE A 92 11.13 2.57 -10.91
C ILE A 92 10.23 1.86 -9.88
N GLY A 93 10.71 0.78 -9.29
CA GLY A 93 10.11 0.11 -8.14
C GLY A 93 10.26 0.94 -6.87
N GLY A 94 9.56 0.60 -5.80
CA GLY A 94 9.69 1.31 -4.53
C GLY A 94 8.42 1.33 -3.70
N ILE A 95 8.46 2.17 -2.66
CA ILE A 95 7.33 2.45 -1.77
C ILE A 95 6.90 3.90 -2.05
N PRO A 96 6.10 4.14 -3.09
CA PRO A 96 5.81 5.49 -3.57
C PRO A 96 4.99 6.33 -2.58
N TRP A 97 4.37 5.70 -1.57
CA TRP A 97 3.56 6.38 -0.56
C TRP A 97 3.96 5.92 0.83
N LEU A 98 5.26 5.98 1.17
CA LEU A 98 5.70 5.63 2.50
C LEU A 98 5.05 6.59 3.53
N PRO A 99 4.28 6.08 4.52
CA PRO A 99 3.69 6.92 5.55
C PRO A 99 4.75 7.70 6.35
N GLN A 100 4.42 8.92 6.77
CA GLN A 100 5.38 9.84 7.42
C GLN A 100 5.56 9.62 8.92
N ALA A 101 5.52 8.38 9.38
CA ALA A 101 5.70 8.06 10.80
C ALA A 101 6.25 6.66 10.97
N ALA A 102 6.91 6.41 12.11
CA ALA A 102 7.23 5.05 12.52
C ALA A 102 5.94 4.25 12.74
N GLY A 103 5.96 2.97 12.37
CA GLY A 103 4.77 2.13 12.42
C GLY A 103 4.83 0.96 11.45
N THR A 104 3.80 0.11 11.50
CA THR A 104 3.62 -1.01 10.57
C THR A 104 2.41 -0.76 9.67
N TYR A 105 2.62 -0.89 8.36
CA TYR A 105 1.65 -0.54 7.33
C TYR A 105 1.52 -1.68 6.33
N ILE A 106 0.30 -1.91 5.84
CA ILE A 106 -0.01 -2.99 4.91
C ILE A 106 -0.63 -2.38 3.65
N THR A 107 -0.17 -2.81 2.48
CA THR A 107 -0.68 -2.27 1.22
C THR A 107 -2.20 -2.44 1.14
N GLY A 108 -2.89 -1.36 0.77
CA GLY A 108 -4.34 -1.24 0.83
C GLY A 108 -4.88 -0.55 2.08
N ASP A 109 -4.05 -0.28 3.09
CA ASP A 109 -4.39 0.65 4.17
C ASP A 109 -4.69 2.03 3.58
N SER A 110 -5.72 2.70 4.10
CA SER A 110 -6.02 4.08 3.69
C SER A 110 -4.99 5.02 4.30
N LEU A 111 -4.47 5.93 3.47
CA LEU A 111 -3.60 7.03 3.89
C LEU A 111 -4.37 8.36 4.02
N GLY A 112 -5.69 8.31 3.95
CA GLY A 112 -6.58 9.48 4.04
C GLY A 112 -6.83 10.17 2.71
N GLN A 113 -7.42 11.37 2.78
CA GLN A 113 -7.77 12.17 1.62
C GLN A 113 -6.59 13.03 1.13
N GLY A 114 -6.54 13.32 -0.17
CA GLY A 114 -5.68 14.35 -0.71
C GLY A 114 -5.80 14.57 -2.22
N LYS A 115 -4.99 15.50 -2.74
CA LYS A 115 -5.11 15.99 -4.12
C LYS A 115 -4.27 15.15 -5.09
N GLY A 116 -4.78 14.90 -6.29
CA GLY A 116 -4.06 14.13 -7.31
C GLY A 116 -4.46 12.66 -7.39
N SER A 117 -5.22 12.15 -6.42
CA SER A 117 -5.98 10.91 -6.56
C SER A 117 -7.28 11.17 -7.34
N SER A 118 -7.69 10.24 -8.20
CA SER A 118 -8.94 10.31 -8.96
C SER A 118 -10.20 10.23 -8.09
N THR A 119 -10.10 9.56 -6.94
CA THR A 119 -11.22 9.38 -5.99
C THR A 119 -11.13 10.33 -4.80
N GLY A 120 -10.04 11.08 -4.67
CA GLY A 120 -9.72 11.95 -3.54
C GLY A 120 -9.13 11.22 -2.32
N TYR A 121 -8.87 9.90 -2.41
CA TYR A 121 -8.28 9.10 -1.36
C TYR A 121 -6.99 8.43 -1.81
N PHE A 122 -6.05 8.31 -0.88
CA PHE A 122 -4.81 7.57 -1.09
C PHE A 122 -4.85 6.24 -0.34
N TYR A 123 -4.24 5.23 -0.95
CA TYR A 123 -4.04 3.93 -0.34
C TYR A 123 -2.58 3.56 -0.41
N PHE A 124 -2.11 2.87 0.61
CA PHE A 124 -0.72 2.45 0.67
C PHE A 124 -0.45 1.42 -0.43
N THR A 125 0.54 1.70 -1.27
CA THR A 125 1.00 0.82 -2.34
C THR A 125 2.50 0.60 -2.21
N SER A 126 2.98 -0.52 -2.75
CA SER A 126 4.41 -0.78 -2.86
C SER A 126 4.69 -1.61 -4.09
N SER A 127 5.94 -1.55 -4.53
CA SER A 127 6.45 -2.31 -5.66
C SER A 127 7.93 -2.59 -5.46
N VAL A 128 8.44 -3.60 -6.14
CA VAL A 128 9.88 -3.88 -6.23
C VAL A 128 10.25 -4.04 -7.69
N THR A 129 11.48 -3.67 -8.04
CA THR A 129 12.03 -3.97 -9.36
C THR A 129 13.02 -5.11 -9.24
N LEU A 130 12.87 -6.12 -10.09
CA LEU A 130 13.74 -7.27 -10.17
C LEU A 130 14.09 -7.51 -11.63
N ASP A 131 15.38 -7.53 -11.95
CA ASP A 131 15.90 -7.80 -13.30
C ASP A 131 15.22 -6.95 -14.39
N GLY A 132 14.94 -5.68 -14.10
CA GLY A 132 14.29 -4.71 -15.01
C GLY A 132 12.77 -4.83 -15.12
N VAL A 133 12.13 -5.71 -14.35
CA VAL A 133 10.67 -5.86 -14.30
C VAL A 133 10.14 -5.33 -12.97
N GLN A 134 9.09 -4.50 -13.02
CA GLN A 134 8.41 -3.99 -11.83
C GLN A 134 7.28 -4.91 -11.41
N TYR A 135 7.26 -5.25 -10.12
CA TYR A 135 6.28 -6.10 -9.47
C TYR A 135 5.54 -5.30 -8.41
N TYR A 136 4.21 -5.35 -8.41
CA TYR A 136 3.35 -4.49 -7.63
C TYR A 136 2.65 -5.29 -6.53
N ALA A 137 2.49 -4.64 -5.38
CA ALA A 137 1.57 -5.05 -4.34
C ALA A 137 0.40 -4.06 -4.30
N PHE A 138 -0.82 -4.61 -4.23
CA PHE A 138 -2.11 -3.93 -4.21
C PHE A 138 -2.53 -3.24 -5.52
N SER A 139 -1.71 -2.36 -6.11
CA SER A 139 -2.09 -1.62 -7.33
C SER A 139 -0.90 -1.21 -8.20
N THR A 140 -1.12 -1.12 -9.52
CA THR A 140 -0.17 -0.47 -10.45
C THR A 140 -0.31 1.05 -10.47
N ASN A 141 -1.43 1.57 -9.97
CA ASN A 141 -1.59 3.00 -9.75
C ASN A 141 -0.86 3.37 -8.45
N PRO A 142 0.10 4.32 -8.49
CA PRO A 142 0.80 4.75 -7.29
C PRO A 142 -0.17 5.14 -6.17
N TYR A 143 -1.27 5.84 -6.48
CA TYR A 143 -2.26 6.30 -5.50
C TYR A 143 -3.15 5.19 -4.91
N GLY A 144 -3.16 3.99 -5.52
CA GLY A 144 -3.87 2.80 -5.06
C GLY A 144 -5.40 2.84 -5.16
N ASP A 145 -5.98 3.93 -5.61
CA ASP A 145 -7.40 4.24 -5.43
C ASP A 145 -8.32 3.83 -6.58
N GLN A 146 -7.81 3.04 -7.53
CA GLN A 146 -8.52 2.66 -8.75
C GLN A 146 -8.60 1.13 -8.92
N GLU A 147 -9.83 0.62 -8.95
CA GLU A 147 -10.09 -0.83 -9.00
C GLU A 147 -9.52 -1.52 -10.25
N LEU A 148 -9.57 -0.83 -11.40
CA LEU A 148 -9.03 -1.35 -12.66
C LEU A 148 -7.51 -1.61 -12.61
N PHE A 149 -6.81 -0.93 -11.70
CA PHE A 149 -5.37 -1.06 -11.52
C PHE A 149 -5.00 -2.00 -10.37
N ARG A 150 -5.98 -2.65 -9.71
CA ARG A 150 -5.67 -3.61 -8.64
C ARG A 150 -4.96 -4.85 -9.16
N ILE A 151 -3.97 -5.27 -8.38
CA ILE A 151 -3.25 -6.52 -8.58
C ILE A 151 -3.63 -7.48 -7.45
N LYS A 152 -4.50 -8.44 -7.75
CA LYS A 152 -5.04 -9.38 -6.76
C LYS A 152 -4.00 -10.41 -6.31
N ASP A 153 -4.23 -10.97 -5.12
CA ASP A 153 -3.37 -11.93 -4.44
C ASP A 153 -1.92 -11.42 -4.29
N THR A 154 -1.81 -10.14 -3.97
CA THR A 154 -0.56 -9.49 -3.60
C THR A 154 -0.74 -8.80 -2.26
N HIS A 155 0.36 -8.60 -1.56
CA HIS A 155 0.41 -7.85 -0.32
C HIS A 155 1.83 -7.36 -0.11
N GLY A 156 1.97 -6.17 0.45
CA GLY A 156 3.23 -5.65 0.96
C GLY A 156 3.03 -5.21 2.40
N LYS A 157 4.00 -5.48 3.25
CA LYS A 157 4.04 -5.03 4.64
C LYS A 157 5.32 -4.28 4.86
N VAL A 158 5.23 -3.10 5.45
CA VAL A 158 6.36 -2.22 5.75
C VAL A 158 6.34 -1.84 7.21
N THR A 159 7.45 -2.05 7.90
CA THR A 159 7.68 -1.57 9.27
C THR A 159 8.73 -0.48 9.23
N ILE A 160 8.30 0.76 9.48
CA ILE A 160 9.19 1.91 9.62
C ILE A 160 9.69 1.91 11.07
N THR A 161 10.96 1.57 11.25
CA THR A 161 11.60 1.45 12.58
C THR A 161 12.17 2.79 13.04
N LYS A 162 12.53 3.66 12.11
CA LYS A 162 12.99 5.03 12.38
C LYS A 162 12.42 5.99 11.34
N PHE A 163 11.88 7.12 11.81
CA PHE A 163 11.47 8.23 10.97
C PHE A 163 11.88 9.54 11.65
N ASP A 164 12.90 10.20 11.11
CA ASP A 164 13.42 11.46 11.61
C ASP A 164 13.70 12.39 10.43
N GLY A 165 12.80 13.34 10.16
CA GLY A 165 12.95 14.21 9.01
C GLY A 165 11.67 14.96 8.66
N LYS A 166 11.77 15.76 7.61
CA LYS A 166 10.64 16.51 7.05
C LYS A 166 10.95 16.97 5.64
N PHE A 167 9.90 17.30 4.89
CA PHE A 167 10.09 18.07 3.68
C PHE A 167 10.59 19.46 4.00
N THR A 168 11.67 19.84 3.35
CA THR A 168 12.35 21.12 3.53
C THR A 168 12.44 21.81 2.17
N THR A 169 11.94 23.04 2.10
CA THR A 169 12.14 23.91 0.95
C THR A 169 13.46 24.64 1.10
N TYR A 170 14.30 24.59 0.08
CA TYR A 170 15.59 25.27 0.08
C TYR A 170 15.97 25.80 -1.30
N ARG A 171 16.88 26.77 -1.31
CA ARG A 171 17.49 27.35 -2.50
C ARG A 171 18.92 26.84 -2.64
N MET A 172 19.29 26.47 -3.85
CA MET A 172 20.67 26.15 -4.22
C MET A 172 20.99 26.87 -5.53
N GLY A 173 21.84 27.90 -5.46
CA GLY A 173 22.04 28.82 -6.59
C GLY A 173 20.73 29.52 -6.97
N THR A 174 20.29 29.36 -8.22
CA THR A 174 19.04 29.94 -8.74
C THR A 174 17.83 28.99 -8.64
N VAL A 175 18.03 27.76 -8.17
CA VAL A 175 16.98 26.73 -8.09
C VAL A 175 16.38 26.70 -6.69
N THR A 176 15.05 26.69 -6.61
CA THR A 176 14.29 26.42 -5.38
C THR A 176 13.63 25.06 -5.51
N GLN A 177 13.78 24.22 -4.49
CA GLN A 177 13.20 22.88 -4.48
C GLN A 177 12.70 22.50 -3.08
N THR A 178 11.75 21.57 -3.03
CA THR A 178 11.25 20.96 -1.79
C THR A 178 11.55 19.47 -1.83
N SER A 179 12.36 18.99 -0.89
CA SER A 179 12.75 17.57 -0.80
C SER A 179 12.64 17.08 0.64
N PHE A 180 12.45 15.77 0.82
CA PHE A 180 12.57 15.17 2.14
C PHE A 180 14.04 15.24 2.59
N ILE A 181 14.28 15.79 3.78
CA ILE A 181 15.58 15.84 4.44
C ILE A 181 15.42 15.12 5.78
N GLY A 182 16.24 14.10 6.01
CA GLY A 182 16.16 13.25 7.19
C GLY A 182 16.58 11.81 6.95
N LYS A 183 16.29 10.98 7.95
CA LYS A 183 16.63 9.56 8.02
C LYS A 183 15.37 8.72 8.19
N ILE A 184 15.24 7.68 7.38
CA ILE A 184 14.18 6.68 7.48
C ILE A 184 14.81 5.31 7.39
N ASP A 185 14.54 4.46 8.38
CA ASP A 185 14.89 3.04 8.32
C ASP A 185 13.60 2.23 8.30
N GLY A 186 13.53 1.24 7.42
CA GLY A 186 12.38 0.36 7.35
C GLY A 186 12.71 -1.04 6.88
N LEU A 187 11.85 -1.96 7.32
CA LEU A 187 11.82 -3.36 6.93
C LEU A 187 10.60 -3.58 6.03
N PHE A 188 10.69 -4.49 5.07
CA PHE A 188 9.55 -4.82 4.21
C PHE A 188 9.54 -6.28 3.75
N GLU A 189 8.35 -6.84 3.61
CA GLU A 189 8.12 -8.16 3.04
C GLU A 189 6.84 -8.15 2.19
N GLY A 190 6.65 -9.18 1.37
CA GLY A 190 5.39 -9.32 0.66
C GLY A 190 5.46 -10.22 -0.57
N THR A 191 4.30 -10.35 -1.20
CA THR A 191 4.12 -11.00 -2.50
C THR A 191 3.68 -9.96 -3.51
N PHE A 192 4.43 -9.84 -4.60
CA PHE A 192 4.29 -8.85 -5.65
C PHE A 192 4.09 -9.55 -7.00
N LYS A 193 3.34 -8.94 -7.92
CA LYS A 193 3.14 -9.51 -9.28
C LYS A 193 3.45 -8.50 -10.37
N SER A 194 3.93 -8.99 -11.50
CA SER A 194 4.15 -8.19 -12.71
C SER A 194 2.84 -7.55 -13.20
N PHE A 195 2.94 -6.50 -14.02
CA PHE A 195 1.77 -5.80 -14.57
C PHE A 195 0.80 -6.73 -15.31
N ASP A 196 1.34 -7.66 -16.11
CA ASP A 196 0.59 -8.69 -16.84
C ASP A 196 0.14 -9.88 -15.97
N LYS A 197 0.55 -9.88 -14.69
CA LYS A 197 0.19 -10.88 -13.66
C LYS A 197 0.72 -12.29 -13.91
N THR A 198 1.69 -12.43 -14.82
CA THR A 198 2.27 -13.74 -15.18
C THR A 198 3.40 -14.16 -14.26
N GLN A 199 4.07 -13.20 -13.62
CA GLN A 199 5.21 -13.44 -12.76
C GLN A 199 4.94 -12.96 -11.33
N THR A 200 5.47 -13.69 -10.36
CA THR A 200 5.34 -13.39 -8.93
C THR A 200 6.73 -13.31 -8.31
N VAL A 201 6.92 -12.30 -7.45
CA VAL A 201 8.11 -12.13 -6.61
C VAL A 201 7.65 -12.16 -5.17
N THR A 202 8.32 -12.96 -4.34
CA THR A 202 8.13 -12.96 -2.89
C THR A 202 9.38 -12.41 -2.24
N VAL A 203 9.22 -11.32 -1.52
CA VAL A 203 10.25 -10.76 -0.65
C VAL A 203 10.01 -11.28 0.76
N THR A 204 10.94 -12.08 1.27
CA THR A 204 10.86 -12.62 2.64
C THR A 204 11.59 -11.76 3.66
N ARG A 205 12.60 -11.01 3.21
CA ARG A 205 13.38 -10.09 4.03
C ARG A 205 13.80 -8.91 3.16
N GLY A 206 13.30 -7.73 3.44
CA GLY A 206 13.65 -6.51 2.74
C GLY A 206 13.95 -5.40 3.74
N GLU A 207 14.92 -4.55 3.43
CA GLU A 207 15.20 -3.37 4.24
C GLU A 207 15.58 -2.19 3.34
N PHE A 208 15.30 -0.99 3.82
CA PHE A 208 15.70 0.24 3.15
C PHE A 208 16.16 1.27 4.16
N ARG A 209 17.10 2.10 3.73
CA ARG A 209 17.54 3.31 4.42
C ARG A 209 17.43 4.49 3.47
N VAL A 210 16.78 5.54 3.96
CA VAL A 210 16.90 6.91 3.46
C VAL A 210 17.76 7.67 4.46
N ALA A 211 18.78 8.36 3.98
CA ALA A 211 19.64 9.25 4.73
C ALA A 211 19.97 10.44 3.82
N LEU A 212 19.08 11.41 3.79
CA LEU A 212 19.18 12.61 2.97
C LEU A 212 19.51 13.81 3.84
N GLU A 213 20.64 14.43 3.55
CA GLU A 213 21.08 15.66 4.20
C GLU A 213 20.79 16.86 3.31
N LEU A 214 20.68 18.02 3.94
CA LEU A 214 20.57 19.28 3.19
C LEU A 214 21.84 19.44 2.33
N PRO A 215 21.73 19.72 1.02
CA PRO A 215 22.91 19.88 0.18
C PRO A 215 23.82 20.99 0.68
N LYS A 216 25.14 20.80 0.54
CA LYS A 216 26.12 21.80 0.96
C LYS A 216 25.89 23.11 0.21
N GLY A 217 25.73 24.20 0.96
CA GLY A 217 25.48 25.54 0.40
C GLY A 217 24.01 25.83 0.08
N ALA A 218 23.09 24.91 0.41
CA ALA A 218 21.66 25.20 0.32
C ALA A 218 21.21 26.14 1.45
N GLU A 219 20.34 27.08 1.11
CA GLU A 219 19.69 28.01 2.02
C GLU A 219 18.25 27.58 2.25
N VAL A 220 17.86 27.27 3.49
CA VAL A 220 16.47 26.90 3.80
C VAL A 220 15.55 28.10 3.61
N ILE A 221 14.53 27.95 2.78
CA ILE A 221 13.49 28.95 2.56
C ILE A 221 12.29 28.56 3.42
N LYS A 222 11.88 29.46 4.31
CA LYS A 222 10.69 29.29 5.15
C LYS A 222 9.41 29.62 4.39
#